data_AF-N6X5B3-F1
#
_entry.id   AF-N6X5B3-F1
#
_cell.length_a   1.000
_cell.length_b   1.000
_cell.length_c   1.000
_cell.angle_alpha   90.00
_cell.angle_beta   90.00
_cell.angle_gamma   90.00
#
_symmetry.space_group_name_H-M   'P 1'
#
loop_
_entity.id
_entity.type
_entity.pdbx_description
1 polymer ?
#
loop_
_entity_poly.entity_id
_entity_poly.type
_entity_poly.pdbx_seq_one_letter_code
_entity_poly.pdbx_strand_id
1 'polypeptide(L)'
;MPWETLLLSTVLYVVLPLVAGMATRHVLERRSAQAVAEFVGRLKPWSIVGLIATVVLLFGFQARTIVAQPLVIGLIALPLLVQSYGIFLIAYVAAKAMKLPHNVAGPACLIGTSNFFELAVAVAISLFGLNSGAAL
;
A
#
# COMPACT_ATOMS: atom_id res chain seq x y z
N MET A 1 19.69 -12.82 0.90
CA MET A 1 18.25 -12.48 0.76
C MET A 1 17.45 -13.76 0.91
N PRO A 2 16.52 -13.88 1.87
CA PRO A 2 15.70 -15.08 2.05
C PRO A 2 14.58 -15.11 1.00
N TRP A 3 14.91 -15.65 -0.19
CA TRP A 3 14.01 -15.73 -1.35
C TRP A 3 12.75 -16.56 -1.08
N GLU A 4 12.86 -17.59 -0.27
CA GLU A 4 11.73 -18.46 0.11
C GLU A 4 10.68 -17.68 0.91
N THR A 5 11.10 -16.84 1.85
CA THR A 5 10.20 -16.00 2.64
C THR A 5 9.49 -14.97 1.77
N LEU A 6 10.19 -14.33 0.84
CA LEU A 6 9.58 -13.36 -0.08
C LEU A 6 8.54 -14.00 -0.99
N LEU A 7 8.84 -15.17 -1.56
CA LEU A 7 7.90 -15.91 -2.40
C LEU A 7 6.66 -16.34 -1.61
N LEU A 8 6.87 -16.91 -0.42
CA LEU A 8 5.78 -17.35 0.45
C LEU A 8 4.90 -16.17 0.90
N SER A 9 5.50 -15.05 1.32
CA SER A 9 4.77 -13.83 1.67
C SER A 9 3.98 -13.28 0.47
N THR A 10 4.55 -13.29 -0.74
CA THR A 10 3.84 -12.82 -1.95
C THR A 10 2.63 -13.72 -2.25
N VAL A 11 2.80 -15.03 -2.17
CA VAL A 11 1.70 -15.97 -2.41
C VAL A 11 0.60 -15.79 -1.38
N LEU A 12 0.94 -15.70 -0.09
CA LEU A 12 -0.05 -15.58 0.98
C LEU A 12 -0.74 -14.22 1.05
N TYR A 13 -0.01 -13.12 0.89
CA TYR A 13 -0.58 -11.76 1.04
C TYR A 13 -1.13 -11.17 -0.26
N VAL A 14 -0.72 -11.66 -1.43
CA VAL A 14 -1.16 -11.11 -2.73
C VAL A 14 -1.97 -12.14 -3.52
N VAL A 15 -1.38 -13.30 -3.81
CA VAL A 15 -1.98 -14.27 -4.75
C VAL A 15 -3.26 -14.88 -4.16
N LEU A 16 -3.20 -15.35 -2.91
CA LEU A 16 -4.33 -16.01 -2.27
C LEU A 16 -5.56 -15.08 -2.11
N PRO A 17 -5.41 -13.83 -1.61
CA PRO A 17 -6.52 -12.88 -1.56
C PRO A 17 -7.07 -12.52 -2.94
N LEU A 18 -6.21 -12.40 -3.95
CA LEU A 18 -6.62 -12.11 -5.33
C LEU A 18 -7.48 -13.24 -5.90
N VAL A 19 -7.05 -14.49 -5.74
CA VAL A 19 -7.81 -15.67 -6.20
C VAL A 19 -9.14 -15.78 -5.44
N ALA A 20 -9.13 -15.58 -4.13
CA ALA A 20 -10.36 -15.55 -3.33
C ALA A 20 -11.32 -14.44 -3.82
N GLY A 21 -10.82 -13.23 -4.05
CA GLY A 21 -11.60 -12.11 -4.56
C GLY A 21 -12.19 -12.38 -5.96
N MET A 22 -11.42 -13.00 -6.86
CA MET A 22 -11.92 -13.42 -8.18
C MET A 22 -13.01 -14.48 -8.07
N ALA A 23 -12.82 -15.49 -7.21
CA ALA A 23 -13.82 -16.53 -6.98
C ALA A 23 -15.12 -15.93 -6.40
N THR A 24 -15.02 -15.07 -5.39
CA THR A 24 -16.18 -14.36 -4.81
C THR A 24 -16.87 -13.51 -5.86
N ARG A 25 -16.12 -12.74 -6.65
CA ARG A 25 -16.68 -11.93 -7.75
C ARG A 25 -17.46 -12.80 -8.75
N HIS A 26 -16.88 -13.91 -9.19
CA HIS A 26 -17.53 -14.79 -10.16
C HIS A 26 -18.83 -15.40 -9.62
N VAL A 27 -18.90 -15.73 -8.32
CA VAL A 27 -20.13 -16.20 -7.68
C VAL A 27 -21.19 -15.10 -7.57
N LEU A 28 -20.77 -13.86 -7.27
CA LEU A 28 -21.69 -12.72 -7.13
C LEU A 28 -22.23 -12.22 -8.48
N GLU A 29 -21.40 -12.19 -9.53
CA GLU A 29 -21.83 -11.83 -10.89
C GLU A 29 -22.91 -12.78 -11.41
N ARG A 30 -22.84 -14.07 -11.06
CA ARG A 30 -23.88 -15.07 -11.39
C ARG A 30 -25.22 -14.81 -10.68
N ARG A 31 -25.24 -14.07 -9.57
CA ARG A 31 -26.47 -13.75 -8.84
C ARG A 31 -27.15 -12.49 -9.38
N SER A 32 -26.39 -11.42 -9.57
CA SER A 32 -26.90 -10.16 -10.12
C SER A 32 -25.75 -9.24 -10.53
N ALA A 33 -25.96 -8.46 -11.59
CA ALA A 33 -25.02 -7.43 -12.03
C ALA A 33 -24.72 -6.38 -10.94
N GLN A 34 -25.63 -6.18 -9.98
CA GLN A 34 -25.47 -5.23 -8.87
C GLN A 34 -24.84 -5.86 -7.62
N ALA A 35 -24.82 -7.19 -7.50
CA ALA A 35 -24.36 -7.88 -6.29
C ALA A 35 -22.89 -7.59 -5.95
N VAL A 36 -22.03 -7.46 -6.96
CA VAL A 36 -20.62 -7.08 -6.77
C VAL A 36 -20.52 -5.66 -6.22
N ALA A 37 -21.26 -4.71 -6.79
CA ALA A 37 -21.23 -3.31 -6.36
C ALA A 37 -21.71 -3.15 -4.90
N GLU A 38 -22.78 -3.83 -4.53
CA GLU A 38 -23.30 -3.84 -3.16
C GLU A 38 -22.30 -4.48 -2.17
N PHE A 39 -21.69 -5.59 -2.54
CA PHE A 39 -20.69 -6.27 -1.72
C PHE A 39 -19.44 -5.40 -1.50
N VAL A 40 -18.93 -4.77 -2.56
CA VAL A 40 -17.82 -3.81 -2.47
C VAL A 40 -18.19 -2.62 -1.60
N GLY A 41 -19.42 -2.08 -1.75
CA GLY A 41 -19.93 -1.00 -0.91
C GLY A 41 -19.94 -1.36 0.58
N ARG A 42 -20.33 -2.60 0.92
CA ARG A 42 -20.31 -3.11 2.30
C ARG A 42 -18.91 -3.37 2.84
N LEU A 43 -17.96 -3.80 2.01
CA LEU A 43 -16.57 -4.04 2.43
C LEU A 43 -15.75 -2.76 2.58
N LYS A 44 -16.06 -1.71 1.82
CA LYS A 44 -15.34 -0.43 1.85
C LYS A 44 -15.09 0.13 3.27
N PRO A 45 -16.09 0.23 4.17
CA PRO A 45 -15.85 0.72 5.53
C PRO A 45 -14.91 -0.22 6.33
N TRP A 46 -15.03 -1.53 6.17
CA TRP A 46 -14.15 -2.49 6.85
C TRP A 46 -12.69 -2.38 6.40
N SER A 47 -12.46 -2.14 5.11
CA SER A 47 -11.11 -1.88 4.58
C SER A 47 -10.51 -0.60 5.18
N ILE A 48 -11.30 0.47 5.29
CA ILE A 48 -10.84 1.73 5.91
C ILE A 48 -10.53 1.53 7.39
N VAL A 49 -11.39 0.81 8.13
CA VAL A 49 -11.16 0.48 9.54
C VAL A 49 -9.89 -0.35 9.70
N GLY A 50 -9.70 -1.37 8.86
CA GLY A 50 -8.49 -2.20 8.86
C GLY A 50 -7.22 -1.37 8.61
N LEU A 51 -7.24 -0.52 7.58
CA LEU A 51 -6.12 0.37 7.25
C LEU A 51 -5.77 1.30 8.42
N ILE A 52 -6.77 1.95 9.01
CA ILE A 52 -6.56 2.85 10.16
C ILE A 52 -6.05 2.06 11.37
N ALA A 53 -6.62 0.89 11.64
CA ALA A 53 -6.18 0.03 12.74
C ALA A 53 -4.71 -0.39 12.56
N THR A 54 -4.31 -0.82 11.36
CA THR A 54 -2.90 -1.16 11.07
C THR A 54 -1.99 0.04 11.32
N VAL A 55 -2.36 1.23 10.83
CA VAL A 55 -1.58 2.46 11.07
C VAL A 55 -1.47 2.75 12.56
N VAL A 56 -2.57 2.74 13.30
CA VAL A 56 -2.56 3.00 14.74
C VAL A 56 -1.71 1.99 15.49
N LEU A 57 -1.77 0.70 15.14
CA LEU A 57 -0.97 -0.35 15.77
C LEU A 57 0.52 -0.20 15.45
N LEU A 58 0.88 0.04 14.20
CA LEU A 58 2.28 0.25 13.78
C LEU A 58 2.91 1.44 14.50
N PHE A 59 2.26 2.60 14.44
CA PHE A 59 2.75 3.80 15.12
C PHE A 59 2.68 3.67 16.65
N GLY A 60 1.66 2.97 17.18
CA GLY A 60 1.51 2.72 18.61
C GLY A 60 2.64 1.85 19.18
N PHE A 61 3.02 0.77 18.49
CA PHE A 61 4.14 -0.08 18.90
C PHE A 61 5.49 0.63 18.82
N GLN A 62 5.63 1.59 17.90
CA GLN A 62 6.88 2.33 17.68
C GLN A 62 6.90 3.71 18.34
N ALA A 63 5.85 4.10 19.07
CA ALA A 63 5.66 5.44 19.61
C ALA A 63 6.84 5.91 20.49
N ARG A 64 7.42 5.01 21.30
CA ARG A 64 8.57 5.35 22.15
C ARG A 64 9.81 5.71 21.34
N THR A 65 10.10 4.94 20.30
CA THR A 65 11.23 5.19 19.38
C THR A 65 10.99 6.48 18.60
N ILE A 66 9.76 6.71 18.16
CA ILE A 66 9.37 7.92 17.43
C ILE A 66 9.65 9.18 18.25
N VAL A 67 9.28 9.18 19.53
CA VAL A 67 9.50 10.32 20.43
C VAL A 67 10.97 10.46 20.82
N ALA A 68 11.70 9.35 20.96
CA ALA A 68 13.11 9.36 21.36
C ALA A 68 14.07 9.80 20.23
N GLN A 69 13.73 9.58 18.96
CA GLN A 69 14.61 9.81 17.81
C GLN A 69 13.94 10.61 16.67
N PRO A 70 13.44 11.84 16.92
CA PRO A 70 12.70 12.62 15.91
C PRO A 70 13.56 12.98 14.69
N LEU A 71 14.86 13.21 14.89
CA LEU A 71 15.81 13.52 13.81
C LEU A 71 15.98 12.37 12.82
N VAL A 72 16.00 11.13 13.31
CA VAL A 72 16.14 9.93 12.46
C VAL A 72 14.92 9.78 11.56
N ILE A 73 13.72 9.98 12.10
CA ILE A 73 12.47 9.93 11.32
C ILE A 73 12.45 11.02 10.26
N GLY A 74 12.84 12.25 10.60
CA GLY A 74 12.94 13.33 9.62
C GLY A 74 13.89 12.99 8.47
N LEU A 75 15.03 12.37 8.78
CA LEU A 75 16.01 11.92 7.80
C LEU A 75 15.50 10.78 6.91
N ILE A 76 14.55 9.96 7.35
CA ILE A 76 13.91 8.91 6.53
C ILE A 76 12.75 9.49 5.71
N ALA A 77 11.92 10.32 6.35
CA ALA A 77 10.74 10.91 5.74
C ALA A 77 11.09 11.87 4.59
N LEU A 78 12.15 12.67 4.74
CA LEU A 78 12.53 13.66 3.74
C LEU A 78 12.90 13.02 2.38
N PRO A 79 13.79 12.00 2.31
CA PRO A 79 14.04 11.26 1.08
C PRO A 79 12.79 10.61 0.49
N LEU A 80 11.91 10.02 1.31
CA LEU A 80 10.68 9.39 0.83
C LEU A 80 9.71 10.42 0.22
N LEU A 81 9.59 11.60 0.81
CA LEU A 81 8.80 12.70 0.27
C LEU A 81 9.39 13.18 -1.06
N VAL A 82 10.69 13.46 -1.10
CA VAL A 82 11.36 13.91 -2.33
C VAL A 82 11.23 12.87 -3.43
N GLN A 83 11.41 11.59 -3.12
CA GLN A 83 11.21 10.48 -4.05
C GLN A 83 9.78 10.47 -4.58
N SER A 84 8.77 10.56 -3.70
CA SER A 84 7.36 10.50 -4.10
C SER A 84 6.99 11.68 -5.00
N TYR A 85 7.34 12.92 -4.62
CA TYR A 85 7.10 14.10 -5.44
C TYR A 85 7.91 14.08 -6.75
N GLY A 86 9.12 13.52 -6.72
CA GLY A 86 9.95 13.33 -7.91
C GLY A 86 9.31 12.38 -8.91
N ILE A 87 8.85 11.21 -8.46
CA ILE A 87 8.14 10.24 -9.30
C ILE A 87 6.85 10.86 -9.86
N PHE A 88 6.09 11.57 -9.03
CA PHE A 88 4.88 12.28 -9.48
C PHE A 88 5.19 13.28 -10.59
N LEU A 89 6.23 14.11 -10.41
CA LEU A 89 6.61 15.12 -11.39
C LEU A 89 7.07 14.49 -12.70
N ILE A 90 7.92 13.46 -12.64
CA ILE A 90 8.41 12.74 -13.82
C ILE A 90 7.23 12.09 -14.55
N ALA A 91 6.34 11.39 -13.83
CA ALA A 91 5.16 10.76 -14.41
C ALA A 91 4.22 11.80 -15.05
N TYR A 92 4.05 12.96 -14.42
CA TYR A 92 3.19 14.02 -14.93
C TYR A 92 3.76 14.69 -16.18
N VAL A 93 5.07 14.95 -16.19
CA VAL A 93 5.76 15.48 -17.36
C VAL A 93 5.71 14.48 -18.51
N ALA A 94 5.91 13.19 -18.24
CA ALA A 94 5.78 12.13 -19.25
C ALA A 94 4.35 12.04 -19.80
N ALA A 95 3.33 12.06 -18.93
CA ALA A 95 1.92 12.04 -19.35
C ALA A 95 1.57 13.29 -20.19
N LYS A 96 2.11 14.45 -19.85
CA LYS A 96 1.95 15.68 -20.63
C LYS A 96 2.65 15.60 -21.99
N ALA A 97 3.86 15.04 -22.05
CA ALA A 97 4.58 14.80 -23.30
C ALA A 97 3.83 13.85 -24.23
N MET A 98 3.15 12.84 -23.65
CA MET A 98 2.26 11.92 -24.35
C MET A 98 0.87 12.50 -24.67
N LYS A 99 0.61 13.77 -24.32
CA LYS A 99 -0.66 14.47 -24.54
C LYS A 99 -1.87 13.77 -23.92
N LEU A 100 -1.68 13.09 -22.78
CA LEU A 100 -2.80 12.47 -22.07
C LEU A 100 -3.75 13.56 -21.53
N PRO A 101 -5.06 13.34 -21.59
CA PRO A 101 -6.03 14.25 -20.98
C PRO A 101 -5.88 14.19 -19.45
N HIS A 102 -6.13 15.33 -18.79
CA HIS A 102 -5.86 15.49 -17.35
C HIS A 102 -6.64 14.49 -16.47
N ASN A 103 -7.83 14.09 -16.91
CA ASN A 103 -8.65 13.06 -16.26
C ASN A 103 -8.01 11.66 -16.24
N VAL A 104 -6.99 11.41 -17.06
CA VAL A 104 -6.19 10.17 -17.04
C VAL A 104 -4.81 10.43 -16.43
N ALA A 105 -4.17 11.54 -16.79
CA ALA A 105 -2.83 11.88 -16.30
C ALA A 105 -2.77 12.01 -14.77
N GLY A 106 -3.74 12.69 -14.15
CA GLY A 106 -3.77 12.87 -12.69
C GLY A 106 -3.82 11.54 -11.92
N PRO A 107 -4.83 10.69 -12.14
CA PRO A 107 -4.90 9.37 -11.51
C PRO A 107 -3.68 8.48 -11.82
N ALA A 108 -3.18 8.49 -13.05
CA ALA A 108 -2.01 7.69 -13.43
C ALA A 108 -0.74 8.10 -12.66
N CYS A 109 -0.51 9.40 -12.47
CA CYS A 109 0.62 9.90 -11.70
C CYS A 109 0.51 9.56 -10.21
N LEU A 110 -0.71 9.61 -9.64
CA LEU A 110 -0.97 9.21 -8.27
C LEU A 110 -0.71 7.71 -8.07
N ILE A 111 -1.14 6.86 -9.01
CA ILE A 111 -0.84 5.41 -8.98
C ILE A 111 0.67 5.19 -9.04
N GLY A 112 1.38 5.85 -9.95
CA GLY A 112 2.84 5.71 -10.08
C GLY A 112 3.61 6.17 -8.83
N THR A 113 3.05 7.09 -8.07
CA THR A 113 3.64 7.60 -6.82
C THR A 113 3.24 6.77 -5.59
N SER A 114 2.22 5.92 -5.71
CA SER A 114 1.66 5.19 -4.58
C SER A 114 2.57 4.04 -4.17
N ASN A 115 2.95 4.02 -2.89
CA ASN A 115 3.74 2.95 -2.29
C ASN A 115 2.85 2.11 -1.36
N PHE A 116 2.99 0.79 -1.42
CA PHE A 116 2.31 -0.13 -0.49
C PHE A 116 3.03 -0.16 0.86
N PHE A 117 2.89 0.92 1.64
CA PHE A 117 3.48 1.05 2.98
C PHE A 117 3.20 -0.16 3.86
N GLU A 118 1.95 -0.64 3.89
CA GLU A 118 1.55 -1.77 4.74
C GLU A 118 2.29 -3.07 4.39
N LEU A 119 2.47 -3.37 3.09
CA LEU A 119 3.21 -4.54 2.64
C LEU A 119 4.72 -4.37 2.90
N ALA A 120 5.25 -3.18 2.66
CA ALA A 120 6.66 -2.86 2.92
C ALA A 120 7.01 -3.05 4.40
N VAL A 121 6.15 -2.59 5.31
CA VAL A 121 6.34 -2.76 6.76
C VAL A 121 6.18 -4.22 7.17
N ALA A 122 5.19 -4.94 6.66
CA ALA A 122 5.02 -6.37 6.98
C ALA A 122 6.24 -7.20 6.57
N VAL A 123 6.82 -6.92 5.40
CA VAL A 123 8.07 -7.56 4.94
C VAL A 123 9.27 -7.10 5.76
N ALA A 124 9.38 -5.82 6.10
CA ALA A 124 10.48 -5.32 6.93
C ALA A 124 10.47 -5.94 8.33
N ILE A 125 9.30 -6.06 8.97
CA ILE A 125 9.15 -6.73 10.27
C ILE A 125 9.49 -8.22 10.17
N SER A 126 9.05 -8.91 9.11
CA SER A 126 9.32 -10.35 8.96
C SER A 126 10.79 -10.66 8.67
N LEU A 127 11.50 -9.76 7.98
CA LEU A 127 12.91 -9.93 7.61
C LEU A 127 13.89 -9.41 8.66
N PHE A 128 13.59 -8.28 9.31
CA PHE A 128 14.51 -7.56 10.19
C PHE A 128 14.05 -7.49 11.66
N GLY A 129 12.84 -7.95 11.98
CA GLY A 129 12.26 -7.92 13.32
C GLY A 129 11.76 -6.52 13.74
N LEU A 130 10.93 -6.49 14.79
CA LEU A 130 10.26 -5.27 15.30
C LEU A 130 11.22 -4.16 15.79
N ASN A 131 12.48 -4.49 16.07
CA ASN A 131 13.46 -3.55 16.63
C ASN A 131 14.40 -2.93 15.59
N SER A 132 14.25 -3.25 14.30
CA SER A 132 15.12 -2.74 13.25
C SER A 132 14.65 -1.37 12.76
N GLY A 133 15.59 -0.45 12.53
CA GLY A 133 15.32 0.85 11.91
C GLY A 133 14.80 0.78 10.46
N ALA A 134 14.80 -0.41 9.84
CA ALA A 134 14.14 -0.66 8.56
C ALA A 134 12.62 -0.92 8.69
N ALA A 135 12.14 -1.20 9.91
CA ALA A 135 10.72 -1.36 10.22
C ALA A 135 10.09 -0.07 10.81
N LEU A 136 10.89 1.01 10.93
CA LEU A 136 10.49 2.37 11.33
C LEU A 136 9.85 3.15 10.18
#